data_AF-A0A0J8R393-F1
#
_entry.id   AF-A0A0J8R393-F1
#
_cell.length_a   1.000
_cell.length_b   1.000
_cell.length_c   1.000
_cell.angle_alpha   90.00
_cell.angle_beta   90.00
_cell.angle_gamma   90.00
#
_symmetry.space_group_name_H-M   'P 1'
#
loop_
_entity.id
_entity.type
_entity.pdbx_description
1 polymer ?
#
loop_
_entity_poly.entity_id
_entity_poly.type
_entity_poly.pdbx_seq_one_letter_code
_entity_poly.pdbx_strand_id
1 'polypeptide(L)'
;MVRTRFVCVSDTHGYRNHDTLLDPNLSQNQKLSWEEKPWRRLEGLTEYTFASQFIYLNHEAKEIRLRSPHGPKTRFKVFGSPYSPILPGWGFGYLPEHAKSIWDEIPSDTDILITHTPPAGHLDIANGKSIGCQALWQRLWDVRPRLVICGHVHESRGYHRVRWPSGPSKECETVFGDLPARQSKEQSTIDLCRKIENRLDNDGLARHETCIVNAAIMATSWPHKGGKKFNSPIVVDLDLPQL
;
A
#
# COMPACT_ATOMS: atom_id res chain seq x y z
N MET A 1 11.36 -15.74 14.36
CA MET A 1 11.05 -14.64 13.44
C MET A 1 12.24 -14.43 12.51
N VAL A 2 12.03 -14.03 11.26
CA VAL A 2 13.11 -13.69 10.34
C VAL A 2 12.89 -12.30 9.76
N ARG A 3 13.97 -11.51 9.77
CA ARG A 3 14.00 -10.19 9.17
C ARG A 3 13.81 -10.29 7.66
N THR A 4 12.77 -9.63 7.18
CA THR A 4 12.44 -9.50 5.76
C THR A 4 12.45 -8.03 5.38
N ARG A 5 13.12 -7.71 4.26
CA ARG A 5 13.20 -6.34 3.74
C ARG A 5 12.20 -6.13 2.62
N PHE A 6 11.36 -5.12 2.77
CA PHE A 6 10.41 -4.67 1.77
C PHE A 6 10.88 -3.35 1.16
N VAL A 7 10.83 -3.25 -0.17
CA VAL A 7 11.02 -1.98 -0.89
C VAL A 7 9.65 -1.53 -1.36
N CYS A 8 9.12 -0.51 -0.70
CA CYS A 8 7.78 0.00 -0.92
C CYS A 8 7.83 1.20 -1.88
N VAL A 9 7.08 1.08 -2.97
CA VAL A 9 6.92 2.12 -4.00
C VAL A 9 5.46 2.14 -4.41
N SER A 10 4.86 3.33 -4.39
CA SER A 10 3.56 3.58 -5.00
C SER A 10 3.71 4.76 -5.95
N ASP A 11 3.34 4.54 -7.21
CA ASP A 11 3.25 5.62 -8.18
C ASP A 11 1.79 5.92 -8.49
N THR A 12 1.44 7.20 -8.44
CA THR A 12 0.15 7.73 -8.87
C THR A 12 0.43 9.01 -9.65
N HIS A 13 0.09 9.06 -10.92
CA HIS A 13 0.38 10.22 -11.77
C HIS A 13 -0.82 10.65 -12.60
N GLY A 14 -1.00 11.96 -12.71
CA GLY A 14 -1.85 12.57 -13.72
C GLY A 14 -3.30 12.85 -13.28
N TYR A 15 -4.07 13.39 -14.23
CA TYR A 15 -5.50 13.63 -14.10
C TYR A 15 -6.33 12.32 -14.13
N ARG A 16 -5.68 11.19 -14.47
CA ARG A 16 -6.24 9.87 -14.76
C ARG A 16 -5.18 8.81 -14.45
N ASN A 17 -5.51 7.66 -13.86
CA ASN A 17 -4.54 6.58 -13.71
C ASN A 17 -4.37 5.78 -15.02
N HIS A 18 -3.21 5.16 -15.21
CA HIS A 18 -2.95 4.22 -16.31
C HIS A 18 -3.69 2.89 -16.13
N ASP A 19 -4.32 2.67 -14.96
CA ASP A 19 -4.93 1.40 -14.58
C ASP A 19 -6.33 1.18 -15.17
N THR A 20 -6.88 2.17 -15.91
CA THR A 20 -8.20 2.05 -16.57
C THR A 20 -8.30 0.86 -17.52
N LEU A 21 -7.19 0.48 -18.17
CA LEU A 21 -7.12 -0.70 -19.03
C LEU A 21 -7.17 -2.01 -18.23
N LEU A 22 -6.73 -1.99 -16.98
CA LEU A 22 -6.71 -3.14 -16.08
C LEU A 22 -8.02 -3.29 -15.29
N ASP A 23 -8.85 -2.25 -15.23
CA ASP A 23 -10.12 -2.28 -14.52
C ASP A 23 -11.16 -3.15 -15.26
N PRO A 24 -11.58 -4.29 -14.69
CA PRO A 24 -12.57 -5.15 -15.32
C PRO A 24 -13.96 -4.51 -15.41
N ASN A 25 -14.25 -3.49 -14.59
CA ASN A 25 -15.57 -2.87 -14.49
C ASN A 25 -15.78 -1.71 -15.46
N LEU A 26 -14.73 -1.23 -16.15
CA LEU A 26 -14.86 -0.21 -17.18
C LEU A 26 -15.25 -0.82 -18.53
N SER A 27 -16.23 -0.21 -19.20
CA SER A 27 -16.64 -0.63 -20.54
C SER A 27 -15.53 -0.38 -21.58
N GLN A 28 -15.54 -1.15 -22.67
CA GLN A 28 -14.58 -1.00 -23.75
C GLN A 28 -14.57 0.43 -24.33
N ASN A 29 -15.70 1.12 -24.38
CA ASN A 29 -15.77 2.51 -24.84
C ASN A 29 -15.15 3.50 -23.85
N GLN A 30 -15.28 3.25 -22.54
CA GLN A 30 -14.59 4.03 -21.50
C GLN A 30 -13.08 3.76 -21.49
N LYS A 31 -12.66 2.56 -21.90
CA LYS A 31 -11.26 2.16 -22.11
C LYS A 31 -10.66 2.71 -23.42
N LEU A 32 -11.45 2.79 -24.50
CA LEU A 32 -11.02 3.15 -25.86
C LEU A 32 -11.11 4.64 -26.20
N SER A 33 -11.76 5.49 -25.39
CA SER A 33 -11.76 6.95 -25.64
C SER A 33 -10.39 7.63 -25.47
N TRP A 34 -9.30 6.85 -25.52
CA TRP A 34 -7.95 7.19 -25.07
C TRP A 34 -6.86 6.79 -26.07
N GLU A 35 -7.17 6.63 -27.36
CA GLU A 35 -6.13 6.39 -28.37
C GLU A 35 -5.45 7.67 -28.84
N GLU A 36 -4.36 8.09 -28.18
CA GLU A 36 -3.21 8.74 -28.85
C GLU A 36 -1.86 8.39 -28.14
N LYS A 37 -1.38 7.15 -28.40
CA LYS A 37 0.02 6.61 -28.40
C LYS A 37 0.84 6.56 -27.08
N PRO A 38 1.77 5.59 -26.85
CA PRO A 38 2.31 4.48 -27.68
C PRO A 38 2.31 3.08 -27.00
N TRP A 39 1.37 2.78 -26.10
CA TRP A 39 1.34 1.49 -25.37
C TRP A 39 0.82 0.30 -26.17
N ARG A 40 0.39 0.49 -27.45
CA ARG A 40 0.18 -0.64 -28.39
C ARG A 40 1.45 -1.51 -28.57
N ARG A 41 2.62 -1.08 -28.08
CA ARG A 41 3.83 -1.93 -28.01
C ARG A 41 3.81 -2.99 -26.90
N LEU A 42 2.85 -2.96 -25.98
CA LEU A 42 2.69 -3.95 -24.90
C LEU A 42 1.65 -5.02 -25.22
N GLU A 43 0.92 -4.91 -26.34
CA GLU A 43 0.00 -5.96 -26.84
C GLU A 43 0.75 -7.27 -27.21
N GLY A 44 2.09 -7.25 -27.21
CA GLY A 44 2.95 -8.43 -27.35
C GLY A 44 3.63 -8.89 -26.05
N LEU A 45 3.42 -8.20 -24.92
CA LEU A 45 3.82 -8.67 -23.60
C LEU A 45 2.63 -9.38 -22.94
N THR A 46 2.20 -10.45 -23.61
CA THR A 46 1.24 -11.38 -23.06
C THR A 46 1.80 -12.01 -21.77
N GLU A 47 0.89 -12.47 -20.92
CA GLU A 47 1.04 -13.08 -19.57
C GLU A 47 2.31 -13.91 -19.31
N TYR A 48 2.92 -14.47 -20.35
CA TYR A 48 4.05 -15.39 -20.26
C TYR A 48 5.41 -14.79 -19.89
N THR A 49 5.69 -13.51 -20.16
CA THR A 49 7.00 -12.90 -19.84
C THR A 49 7.05 -12.19 -18.48
N PHE A 50 5.92 -11.69 -17.98
CA PHE A 50 5.82 -11.04 -16.67
C PHE A 50 5.54 -12.01 -15.51
N ALA A 51 4.83 -13.11 -15.75
CA ALA A 51 4.33 -13.99 -14.69
C ALA A 51 5.42 -14.73 -13.88
N SER A 52 6.66 -14.83 -14.37
CA SER A 52 7.72 -15.53 -13.64
C SER A 52 8.42 -14.70 -12.57
N GLN A 53 8.28 -13.36 -12.59
CA GLN A 53 8.98 -12.45 -11.67
C GLN A 53 8.05 -11.50 -10.90
N PHE A 54 6.81 -11.33 -11.37
CA PHE A 54 5.85 -10.40 -10.77
C PHE A 54 4.60 -11.13 -10.32
N ILE A 55 4.09 -10.72 -9.16
CA ILE A 55 2.78 -11.12 -8.66
C ILE A 55 1.90 -9.89 -8.76
N TYR A 56 0.93 -9.96 -9.67
CA TYR A 56 -0.12 -8.96 -9.78
C TYR A 56 -1.25 -9.32 -8.81
N LEU A 57 -1.82 -8.32 -8.14
CA LEU A 57 -2.92 -8.49 -7.19
C LEU A 57 -4.05 -7.52 -7.56
N ASN A 58 -5.20 -8.06 -7.98
CA ASN A 58 -6.38 -7.27 -8.31
C ASN A 58 -7.52 -7.53 -7.32
N HIS A 59 -7.43 -6.92 -6.14
CA HIS A 59 -8.36 -7.17 -5.03
C HIS A 59 -8.39 -8.64 -4.63
N GLU A 60 -7.22 -9.20 -4.34
CA GLU A 60 -7.05 -10.62 -4.06
C GLU A 60 -5.96 -10.88 -3.01
N ALA A 61 -6.02 -12.07 -2.41
CA ALA A 61 -5.02 -12.58 -1.49
C ALA A 61 -4.04 -13.52 -2.19
N LYS A 62 -2.75 -13.39 -1.88
CA LYS A 62 -1.71 -14.34 -2.29
C LYS A 62 -0.83 -14.72 -1.12
N GLU A 63 -0.58 -16.02 -1.00
CA GLU A 63 0.45 -16.53 -0.11
C GLU A 63 1.82 -16.44 -0.80
N ILE A 64 2.75 -15.72 -0.18
CA ILE A 64 4.12 -15.56 -0.63
C ILE A 64 5.02 -16.52 0.14
N ARG A 65 5.89 -17.23 -0.58
CA ARG A 65 6.89 -18.15 0.00
C ARG A 65 8.28 -17.72 -0.45
N LEU A 66 9.13 -17.32 0.48
CA LEU A 66 10.53 -17.00 0.19
C LEU A 66 11.35 -18.30 0.17
N ARG A 67 11.63 -18.83 -1.03
CA ARG A 67 12.17 -20.18 -1.23
C ARG A 67 13.70 -20.27 -1.35
N SER A 68 14.42 -19.16 -1.22
CA SER A 68 15.88 -19.18 -1.36
C SER A 68 16.49 -20.23 -0.41
N PRO A 69 17.34 -21.16 -0.89
CA PRO A 69 17.92 -22.23 -0.05
C PRO A 69 18.67 -21.71 1.17
N HIS A 70 19.32 -20.55 1.01
CA HIS A 70 20.06 -19.82 2.05
C HIS A 70 19.25 -18.65 2.64
N GLY A 71 17.98 -18.52 2.25
CA GLY A 71 17.11 -17.44 2.67
C GLY A 71 16.29 -17.78 3.91
N PRO A 72 15.43 -16.86 4.34
CA PRO A 72 14.66 -16.95 5.59
C PRO A 72 13.63 -18.09 5.63
N LYS A 73 13.31 -18.74 4.48
CA LYS A 73 12.28 -19.79 4.33
C LYS A 73 10.95 -19.44 5.01
N THR A 74 10.54 -18.16 4.90
CA THR A 74 9.31 -17.65 5.49
C THR A 74 8.14 -17.68 4.51
N ARG A 75 6.93 -17.65 5.05
CA ARG A 75 5.66 -17.60 4.33
C ARG A 75 4.72 -16.61 5.00
N PHE A 76 4.08 -15.79 4.19
CA PHE A 76 3.17 -14.73 4.67
C PHE A 76 2.08 -14.46 3.62
N LYS A 77 0.93 -13.95 4.07
CA LYS A 77 -0.18 -13.59 3.19
C LYS A 77 -0.16 -12.10 2.86
N VAL A 78 -0.22 -11.79 1.58
CA VAL A 78 -0.41 -10.44 1.06
C VAL A 78 -1.83 -10.33 0.50
N PHE A 79 -2.58 -9.31 0.90
CA PHE A 79 -3.79 -8.90 0.19
C PHE A 79 -3.48 -7.60 -0.56
N GLY A 80 -3.81 -7.53 -1.84
CA GLY A 80 -3.55 -6.36 -2.68
C GLY A 80 -4.82 -5.86 -3.35
N SER A 81 -5.09 -4.57 -3.28
CA SER A 81 -6.26 -3.97 -3.94
C SER A 81 -5.98 -2.62 -4.60
N PRO A 82 -6.33 -2.45 -5.88
CA PRO A 82 -6.21 -1.17 -6.59
C PRO A 82 -7.35 -0.19 -6.28
N TYR A 83 -8.40 -0.65 -5.57
CA TYR A 83 -9.61 0.13 -5.35
C TYR A 83 -9.36 1.43 -4.58
N SER A 84 -10.02 2.49 -5.01
CA SER A 84 -10.02 3.81 -4.37
C SER A 84 -11.39 4.49 -4.48
N PRO A 85 -11.72 5.45 -3.61
CA PRO A 85 -12.92 6.26 -3.79
C PRO A 85 -12.93 6.89 -5.18
N ILE A 86 -14.10 6.94 -5.83
CA ILE A 86 -14.22 7.35 -7.23
C ILE A 86 -13.60 8.73 -7.47
N LEU A 87 -12.70 8.79 -8.46
CA LEU A 87 -12.16 10.03 -8.99
C LEU A 87 -12.43 10.09 -10.49
N PRO A 88 -12.92 11.23 -11.01
CA PRO A 88 -13.23 11.35 -12.43
C PRO A 88 -12.04 10.96 -13.32
N GLY A 89 -12.24 9.94 -14.16
CA GLY A 89 -11.22 9.47 -15.10
C GLY A 89 -10.21 8.46 -14.56
N TRP A 90 -10.40 7.93 -13.35
CA TRP A 90 -9.60 6.86 -12.77
C TRP A 90 -10.34 5.52 -12.84
N GLY A 91 -9.62 4.43 -13.10
CA GLY A 91 -10.08 3.06 -12.93
C GLY A 91 -10.02 2.63 -11.47
N PHE A 92 -10.73 1.56 -11.14
CA PHE A 92 -10.90 0.99 -9.81
C PHE A 92 -11.54 1.97 -8.81
N GLY A 93 -12.46 2.81 -9.30
CA GLY A 93 -13.25 3.70 -8.48
C GLY A 93 -14.44 2.99 -7.83
N TYR A 94 -14.69 3.24 -6.54
CA TYR A 94 -15.92 2.84 -5.86
C TYR A 94 -16.65 4.03 -5.24
N LEU A 95 -17.96 3.88 -5.06
CA LEU A 95 -18.77 4.82 -4.29
C LEU A 95 -18.61 4.55 -2.78
N PRO A 96 -18.61 5.58 -1.90
CA PRO A 96 -18.40 5.41 -0.46
C PRO A 96 -19.29 4.34 0.20
N GLU A 97 -20.53 4.18 -0.25
CA GLU A 97 -21.47 3.16 0.24
C GLU A 97 -21.02 1.72 -0.04
N HIS A 98 -20.21 1.50 -1.07
CA HIS A 98 -19.64 0.18 -1.40
C HIS A 98 -18.30 -0.07 -0.70
N ALA A 99 -17.73 0.94 -0.03
CA ALA A 99 -16.41 0.80 0.59
C ALA A 99 -16.38 -0.33 1.62
N LYS A 100 -17.43 -0.45 2.44
CA LYS A 100 -17.49 -1.51 3.46
C LYS A 100 -17.50 -2.90 2.83
N SER A 101 -18.37 -3.15 1.86
CA SER A 101 -18.47 -4.46 1.22
C SER A 101 -17.16 -4.87 0.55
N ILE A 102 -16.47 -3.91 -0.09
CA ILE A 102 -15.16 -4.14 -0.71
C ILE A 102 -14.11 -4.50 0.37
N TRP A 103 -13.99 -3.71 1.43
CA TRP A 103 -12.93 -3.91 2.41
C TRP A 103 -13.18 -5.10 3.34
N ASP A 104 -14.45 -5.52 3.53
CA ASP A 104 -14.80 -6.74 4.27
C ASP A 104 -14.18 -8.01 3.63
N GLU A 105 -13.86 -7.99 2.33
CA GLU A 105 -13.24 -9.12 1.62
C GLU A 105 -11.76 -9.36 2.01
N ILE A 106 -11.10 -8.40 2.67
CA ILE A 106 -9.73 -8.59 3.16
C ILE A 106 -9.72 -9.74 4.19
N PRO A 107 -8.98 -10.84 3.97
CA PRO A 107 -8.94 -11.95 4.93
C PRO A 107 -8.34 -11.54 6.28
N SER A 108 -8.89 -12.08 7.38
CA SER A 108 -8.44 -11.78 8.75
C SER A 108 -6.99 -12.20 9.03
N ASP A 109 -6.46 -13.16 8.29
CA ASP A 109 -5.09 -13.65 8.42
C ASP A 109 -4.08 -12.93 7.51
N THR A 110 -4.49 -11.87 6.79
CA THR A 110 -3.61 -11.02 5.97
C THR A 110 -2.44 -10.46 6.78
N ASP A 111 -1.20 -10.83 6.48
CA ASP A 111 -0.01 -10.31 7.18
C ASP A 111 0.39 -8.93 6.67
N ILE A 112 0.28 -8.72 5.35
CA ILE A 112 0.64 -7.49 4.66
C ILE A 112 -0.53 -7.06 3.78
N LEU A 113 -0.95 -5.82 3.92
CA LEU A 113 -1.99 -5.23 3.10
C LEU A 113 -1.36 -4.21 2.15
N ILE A 114 -1.71 -4.28 0.87
CA ILE A 114 -1.32 -3.29 -0.13
C ILE A 114 -2.60 -2.69 -0.70
N THR A 115 -2.78 -1.38 -0.54
CA THR A 115 -3.93 -0.65 -1.09
C THR A 115 -3.47 0.51 -1.94
N HIS A 116 -4.31 0.95 -2.86
CA HIS A 116 -4.08 2.24 -3.52
C HIS A 116 -4.36 3.40 -2.55
N THR A 117 -5.55 3.41 -1.96
CA THR A 117 -6.01 4.45 -1.03
C THR A 117 -5.46 4.25 0.40
N PRO A 118 -5.09 5.32 1.13
CA PRO A 118 -4.77 5.23 2.55
C PRO A 118 -6.04 5.02 3.41
N PRO A 119 -5.91 4.40 4.60
CA PRO A 119 -6.98 4.39 5.59
C PRO A 119 -7.19 5.81 6.17
N ALA A 120 -8.43 6.14 6.53
CA ALA A 120 -8.76 7.45 7.11
C ALA A 120 -7.95 7.74 8.38
N GLY A 121 -7.43 8.98 8.49
CA GLY A 121 -6.65 9.44 9.64
C GLY A 121 -5.17 9.05 9.63
N HIS A 122 -4.72 8.28 8.64
CA HIS A 122 -3.32 7.87 8.53
C HIS A 122 -2.77 8.16 7.13
N LEU A 123 -1.88 9.15 7.05
CA LEU A 123 -1.14 9.51 5.84
C LEU A 123 -2.06 9.83 4.64
N ASP A 124 -3.16 10.51 4.93
CA ASP A 124 -4.29 10.71 4.03
C ASP A 124 -4.68 12.18 3.85
N ILE A 125 -3.82 13.11 4.26
CA ILE A 125 -4.07 14.55 4.10
C ILE A 125 -3.63 15.02 2.71
N ALA A 126 -4.59 15.38 1.88
CA ALA A 126 -4.40 16.03 0.59
C ALA A 126 -4.99 17.45 0.65
N ASN A 127 -4.20 18.47 0.30
CA ASN A 127 -4.65 19.87 0.32
C ASN A 127 -5.31 20.28 1.65
N GLY A 128 -4.76 19.82 2.78
CA GLY A 128 -5.26 20.11 4.13
C GLY A 128 -6.54 19.37 4.52
N LYS A 129 -7.01 18.41 3.72
CA LYS A 129 -8.19 17.58 4.00
C LYS A 129 -7.84 16.11 4.05
N SER A 130 -8.41 15.39 5.01
CA SER A 130 -8.37 13.93 5.05
C SER A 130 -9.23 13.38 3.91
N ILE A 131 -8.65 12.49 3.11
CA ILE A 131 -9.31 11.81 1.99
C ILE A 131 -9.19 10.29 2.06
N GLY A 132 -8.71 9.75 3.18
CA GLY A 132 -8.56 8.32 3.39
C GLY A 132 -9.91 7.63 3.57
N CYS A 133 -9.92 6.31 3.41
CA CYS A 133 -11.14 5.52 3.48
C CYS A 133 -11.47 5.11 4.93
N GLN A 134 -12.62 5.54 5.44
CA GLN A 134 -13.10 5.19 6.79
C GLN A 134 -13.40 3.68 6.92
N ALA A 135 -14.02 3.06 5.92
CA ALA A 135 -14.31 1.63 5.94
C ALA A 135 -13.03 0.78 5.91
N LEU A 136 -11.98 1.24 5.21
CA LEU A 136 -10.67 0.59 5.24
C LEU A 136 -10.06 0.69 6.65
N TRP A 137 -10.10 1.86 7.28
CA TRP A 137 -9.65 2.03 8.67
C TRP A 137 -10.40 1.11 9.63
N GLN A 138 -11.73 1.03 9.52
CA GLN A 138 -12.55 0.09 10.30
C GLN A 138 -12.14 -1.36 10.09
N ARG A 139 -11.84 -1.78 8.85
CA ARG A 139 -11.39 -3.15 8.59
C ARG A 139 -10.04 -3.46 9.26
N LEU A 140 -9.14 -2.48 9.37
CA LEU A 140 -7.84 -2.68 10.01
C LEU A 140 -7.96 -3.01 11.51
N TRP A 141 -9.04 -2.58 12.19
CA TRP A 141 -9.31 -2.96 13.58
C TRP A 141 -9.47 -4.46 13.78
N ASP A 142 -10.03 -5.15 12.77
CA ASP A 142 -10.25 -6.59 12.79
C ASP A 142 -9.02 -7.37 12.31
N VAL A 143 -8.44 -6.95 11.18
CA VAL A 143 -7.38 -7.71 10.48
C VAL A 143 -6.01 -7.50 11.10
N ARG A 144 -5.73 -6.26 11.54
CA ARG A 144 -4.47 -5.81 12.15
C ARG A 144 -3.22 -6.32 11.40
N PRO A 145 -3.05 -6.07 10.08
CA PRO A 145 -1.85 -6.50 9.35
C PRO A 145 -0.57 -5.96 10.02
N ARG A 146 0.56 -6.67 9.89
CA ARG A 146 1.85 -6.18 10.39
C ARG A 146 2.29 -4.92 9.64
N LEU A 147 2.00 -4.88 8.34
CA LEU A 147 2.37 -3.80 7.43
C LEU A 147 1.20 -3.47 6.49
N VAL A 148 0.87 -2.20 6.37
CA VAL A 148 -0.05 -1.64 5.38
C VAL A 148 0.76 -0.71 4.47
N ILE A 149 0.74 -0.95 3.17
CA ILE A 149 1.40 -0.12 2.16
C ILE A 149 0.31 0.53 1.31
N CYS A 150 0.32 1.86 1.28
CA CYS A 150 -0.58 2.66 0.48
C CYS A 150 0.18 3.70 -0.36
N GLY A 151 -0.55 4.48 -1.14
CA GLY A 151 -0.02 5.63 -1.86
C GLY A 151 -1.10 6.68 -2.04
N HIS A 152 -1.32 7.11 -3.28
CA HIS A 152 -2.37 8.05 -3.70
C HIS A 152 -2.18 9.50 -3.23
N VAL A 153 -1.86 9.70 -1.95
CA VAL A 153 -1.75 11.02 -1.32
C VAL A 153 -0.28 11.44 -1.22
N HIS A 154 0.23 12.10 -2.26
CA HIS A 154 1.66 12.45 -2.39
C HIS A 154 2.16 13.34 -1.25
N GLU A 155 1.32 14.26 -0.78
CA GLU A 155 1.61 15.21 0.28
C GLU A 155 1.82 14.54 1.63
N SER A 156 1.24 13.34 1.81
CA SER A 156 1.26 12.59 3.05
C SER A 156 2.21 11.38 3.01
N ARG A 157 3.26 11.41 2.16
CA ARG A 157 4.32 10.40 2.23
C ARG A 157 4.91 10.33 3.65
N GLY A 158 4.98 9.13 4.21
CA GLY A 158 5.46 8.94 5.57
C GLY A 158 5.16 7.54 6.09
N TYR A 159 5.27 7.35 7.41
CA TYR A 159 4.78 6.15 8.07
C TYR A 159 4.22 6.45 9.46
N HIS A 160 3.18 5.73 9.84
CA HIS A 160 2.62 5.74 11.20
C HIS A 160 2.77 4.34 11.80
N ARG A 161 3.08 4.24 13.09
CA ARG A 161 2.97 3.01 13.87
C ARG A 161 1.72 3.10 14.73
N VAL A 162 0.78 2.20 14.51
CA VAL A 162 -0.48 2.10 15.26
C VAL A 162 -0.37 0.96 16.24
N ARG A 163 -0.66 1.22 17.51
CA ARG A 163 -0.86 0.19 18.53
C ARG A 163 -2.35 0.01 18.78
N TRP A 164 -2.81 -1.21 18.59
CA TRP A 164 -4.18 -1.62 18.81
C TRP A 164 -4.44 -1.82 20.31
N PRO A 165 -5.61 -1.41 20.82
CA PRO A 165 -5.94 -1.61 22.22
C PRO A 165 -6.10 -3.11 22.55
N SER A 166 -5.56 -3.49 23.72
CA SER A 166 -5.67 -4.85 24.28
C SER A 166 -6.85 -5.01 25.26
N GLY A 167 -7.70 -3.98 25.39
CA GLY A 167 -8.79 -3.89 26.37
C GLY A 167 -9.99 -3.07 25.85
N PRO A 168 -10.84 -2.51 26.72
CA PRO A 168 -12.09 -1.84 26.32
C PRO A 168 -11.90 -0.48 25.64
N SER A 169 -10.65 -0.01 25.49
CA SER A 169 -10.35 1.24 24.79
C SER A 169 -10.84 1.18 23.35
N LYS A 170 -11.40 2.29 22.89
CA LYS A 170 -11.83 2.49 21.49
C LYS A 170 -10.86 3.37 20.70
N GLU A 171 -9.68 3.63 21.27
CA GLU A 171 -8.66 4.47 20.68
C GLU A 171 -7.35 3.69 20.54
N CYS A 172 -6.66 3.92 19.43
CA CYS A 172 -5.33 3.39 19.16
C CYS A 172 -4.28 4.45 19.48
N GLU A 173 -3.15 4.03 20.04
CA GLU A 173 -1.99 4.91 20.14
C GLU A 173 -1.31 4.97 18.76
N THR A 174 -0.98 6.17 18.29
CA THR A 174 -0.28 6.35 17.01
C THR A 174 1.01 7.12 17.21
N VAL A 175 2.12 6.53 16.77
CA VAL A 175 3.42 7.18 16.69
C VAL A 175 3.65 7.59 15.24
N PHE A 176 3.85 8.88 15.02
CA PHE A 176 4.19 9.45 13.72
C PHE A 176 5.69 9.28 13.48
N GLY A 177 6.04 8.67 12.36
CA GLY A 177 7.41 8.36 12.01
C GLY A 177 8.04 9.40 11.09
N ASP A 178 9.31 9.70 11.32
CA ASP A 178 10.09 10.61 10.49
C ASP A 178 10.86 9.86 9.39
N LEU A 179 10.83 10.40 8.18
CA LEU A 179 11.67 9.96 7.08
C LEU A 179 12.69 11.05 6.75
N PRO A 180 13.86 10.70 6.17
CA PRO A 180 14.81 11.69 5.69
C PRO A 180 14.12 12.72 4.79
N ALA A 181 14.53 13.98 4.93
CA ALA A 181 14.02 15.07 4.09
C ALA A 181 14.23 14.76 2.60
N ARG A 182 13.35 15.27 1.73
CA ARG A 182 13.37 14.96 0.28
C ARG A 182 14.74 15.14 -0.40
N GLN A 183 15.52 16.11 0.06
CA GLN A 183 16.83 16.44 -0.52
C GLN A 183 17.98 15.60 0.07
N SER A 184 17.68 14.78 1.07
CA SER A 184 18.65 13.88 1.68
C SER A 184 19.09 12.82 0.69
N LYS A 185 20.37 12.45 0.78
CA LYS A 185 20.93 11.29 0.07
C LYS A 185 20.71 9.99 0.84
N GLU A 186 20.14 10.07 2.03
CA GLU A 186 19.89 8.91 2.89
C GLU A 186 18.69 8.10 2.39
N GLN A 187 18.83 6.78 2.47
CA GLN A 187 17.75 5.85 2.17
C GLN A 187 16.67 5.96 3.26
N SER A 188 15.43 6.30 2.86
CA SER A 188 14.27 6.22 3.75
C SER A 188 14.08 4.79 4.22
N THR A 189 14.43 4.51 5.48
CA THR A 189 14.43 3.16 6.07
C THR A 189 13.64 3.17 7.37
N ILE A 190 12.72 2.22 7.52
CA ILE A 190 11.93 1.97 8.72
C ILE A 190 12.40 0.62 9.26
N ASP A 191 13.17 0.62 10.34
CA ASP A 191 13.70 -0.59 10.95
C ASP A 191 12.81 -1.03 12.12
N LEU A 192 11.91 -2.00 11.86
CA LEU A 192 10.99 -2.56 12.84
C LEU A 192 11.51 -3.87 13.47
N CYS A 193 12.82 -4.09 13.43
CA CYS A 193 13.46 -5.34 13.89
C CYS A 193 14.55 -5.10 14.95
N ARG A 194 15.43 -4.11 14.73
CA ARG A 194 16.75 -4.08 15.39
C ARG A 194 16.76 -3.68 16.85
N LYS A 195 16.03 -2.63 17.23
CA LYS A 195 15.99 -2.15 18.62
C LYS A 195 14.65 -2.54 19.24
N ILE A 196 14.66 -2.97 20.50
CA ILE A 196 13.45 -3.37 21.23
C ILE A 196 12.38 -2.27 21.17
N GLU A 197 12.78 -1.00 21.33
CA GLU A 197 11.88 0.17 21.23
C GLU A 197 11.22 0.35 19.84
N ASN A 198 11.84 -0.17 18.79
CA ASN A 198 11.38 -0.03 17.41
C ASN A 198 10.70 -1.29 16.87
N ARG A 199 10.86 -2.42 17.54
CA ARG A 199 10.29 -3.69 17.12
C ARG A 199 8.78 -3.65 17.22
N LEU A 200 8.08 -4.20 16.23
CA LEU A 200 6.63 -4.35 16.33
C LEU A 200 6.31 -5.37 17.43
N ASP A 201 5.41 -5.00 18.34
CA ASP A 201 4.89 -5.89 19.38
C ASP A 201 3.90 -6.92 18.81
N ASN A 202 4.42 -7.84 18.00
CA ASN A 202 3.65 -8.85 17.26
C ASN A 202 4.29 -10.25 17.35
N ASP A 203 5.06 -10.49 18.42
CA ASP A 203 5.77 -11.76 18.67
C ASP A 203 4.87 -12.82 19.34
N GLY A 204 3.72 -12.41 19.89
CA GLY A 204 2.70 -13.31 20.43
C GLY A 204 1.74 -13.86 19.39
N LEU A 205 0.68 -14.54 19.86
CA LEU A 205 -0.39 -15.07 19.00
C LEU A 205 -1.27 -13.95 18.39
N ALA A 206 -1.26 -12.77 19.01
CA ALA A 206 -2.01 -11.60 18.55
C ALA A 206 -1.08 -10.58 17.89
N ARG A 207 -1.66 -9.77 17.00
CA ARG A 207 -1.01 -8.61 16.40
C ARG A 207 -1.44 -7.35 17.16
N HIS A 208 -0.54 -6.75 17.91
CA HIS A 208 -0.79 -5.54 18.70
C HIS A 208 -0.38 -4.26 17.97
N GLU A 209 0.46 -4.35 16.94
CA GLU A 209 0.90 -3.17 16.19
C GLU A 209 0.83 -3.33 14.66
N THR A 210 0.52 -2.24 13.97
CA THR A 210 0.53 -2.13 12.51
C THR A 210 1.41 -0.95 12.09
N CYS A 211 2.34 -1.17 11.17
CA CYS A 211 3.02 -0.08 10.48
C CYS A 211 2.24 0.28 9.20
N ILE A 212 1.78 1.52 9.08
CA ILE A 212 1.12 2.05 7.89
C ILE A 212 2.13 2.93 7.17
N VAL A 213 2.38 2.66 5.90
CA VAL A 213 3.34 3.38 5.06
C VAL A 213 2.61 3.94 3.85
N ASN A 214 2.74 5.25 3.64
CA ASN A 214 2.39 5.88 2.37
C ASN A 214 3.67 5.98 1.54
N ALA A 215 3.77 5.11 0.56
CA ALA A 215 4.95 4.90 -0.28
C ALA A 215 4.92 5.74 -1.57
N ALA A 216 4.18 6.86 -1.59
CA ALA A 216 4.12 7.76 -2.73
C ALA A 216 5.53 8.20 -3.18
N ILE A 217 5.96 7.69 -4.32
CA ILE A 217 7.27 8.01 -4.90
C ILE A 217 7.24 9.38 -5.58
N MET A 218 6.07 9.82 -6.05
CA MET A 218 5.90 11.14 -6.62
C MET A 218 5.97 12.22 -5.54
N ALA A 219 6.90 13.16 -5.67
CA ALA A 219 7.14 14.20 -4.68
C ALA A 219 6.50 15.55 -5.02
N THR A 220 5.79 15.62 -6.14
CA THR A 220 5.11 16.82 -6.63
C THR A 220 3.72 16.41 -7.09
N SER A 221 2.68 17.13 -6.69
CA SER A 221 1.33 16.83 -7.16
C SER A 221 1.10 17.44 -8.54
N TRP A 222 0.19 16.83 -9.31
CA TRP A 222 -0.27 17.41 -10.58
C TRP A 222 -0.78 18.85 -10.34
N PRO A 223 -0.51 19.82 -11.24
CA PRO A 223 0.09 19.71 -12.58
C PRO A 223 1.62 19.72 -12.60
N HIS A 224 2.29 19.46 -11.47
CA HIS A 224 3.76 19.48 -11.34
C HIS A 224 4.36 20.82 -11.76
N LYS A 225 3.84 21.93 -11.20
CA LYS A 225 4.44 23.26 -11.41
C LYS A 225 5.92 23.21 -11.03
N GLY A 226 6.82 23.38 -12.01
CA GLY A 226 8.27 23.25 -11.83
C GLY A 226 8.85 21.84 -12.07
N GLY A 227 8.09 20.94 -12.71
CA GLY A 227 8.54 19.63 -13.15
C GLY A 227 8.27 18.50 -12.16
N LYS A 228 8.30 17.26 -12.66
CA LYS A 228 8.17 16.03 -11.87
C LYS A 228 9.39 15.84 -10.99
N LYS A 229 9.18 15.52 -9.72
CA LYS A 229 10.24 15.15 -8.76
C LYS A 229 9.84 13.87 -8.04
N PHE A 230 10.83 13.09 -7.64
CA PHE A 230 10.61 11.79 -7.01
C PHE A 230 11.29 11.72 -5.64
N ASN A 231 10.68 10.99 -4.73
CA ASN A 231 11.25 10.60 -3.45
C ASN A 231 12.05 9.30 -3.62
N SER A 232 12.95 9.00 -2.67
CA SER A 232 13.50 7.64 -2.59
C SER A 232 12.39 6.63 -2.23
N PRO A 233 12.49 5.37 -2.68
CA PRO A 233 11.67 4.28 -2.15
C PRO A 233 11.71 4.25 -0.62
N ILE A 234 10.66 3.74 0.02
CA ILE A 234 10.68 3.48 1.47
C ILE A 234 11.07 2.03 1.68
N VAL A 235 12.11 1.79 2.46
CA VAL A 235 12.56 0.44 2.81
C VAL A 235 12.04 0.10 4.20
N VAL A 236 11.30 -0.99 4.34
CA VAL A 236 10.79 -1.47 5.63
C VAL A 236 11.46 -2.79 5.97
N ASP A 237 12.16 -2.84 7.09
CA ASP A 237 12.65 -4.08 7.65
C ASP A 237 11.64 -4.57 8.70
N LEU A 238 11.08 -5.75 8.48
CA LEU A 238 10.01 -6.33 9.28
C LEU A 238 10.31 -7.79 9.64
N ASP A 239 10.06 -8.16 10.89
CA ASP A 239 10.15 -9.53 11.35
C ASP A 239 8.88 -10.31 10.98
N LEU A 240 9.07 -11.39 10.21
CA LEU A 240 8.01 -12.32 9.84
C LEU A 240 8.17 -13.68 10.55
N PRO A 241 7.08 -14.44 10.75
CA PRO A 241 7.16 -15.79 11.28
C PRO A 241 8.10 -16.68 10.47
N GLN A 242 8.90 -17.49 11.17
CA GLN A 242 9.72 -18.54 10.54
C GLN A 242 8.90 -19.83 10.53
N LEU A 243 8.95 -20.59 9.44
CA LEU A 243 8.46 -21.96 9.39
C LEU A 243 9.46 -22.92 10.03
#